data_AF-A0A925UWS5-F1
#
_entry.id   AF-A0A925UWS5-F1
#
_cell.length_a   1.000
_cell.length_b   1.000
_cell.length_c   1.000
_cell.angle_alpha   90.00
_cell.angle_beta   90.00
_cell.angle_gamma   90.00
#
_symmetry.space_group_name_H-M   'P 1'
#
loop_
_entity.id
_entity.type
_entity.pdbx_description
1 polymer ?
#
loop_
_entity_poly.entity_id
_entity_poly.type
_entity_poly.pdbx_seq_one_letter_code
_entity_poly.pdbx_strand_id
1 'polypeptide(L)'
;MLNLPNRRISGVPGMNRIAGCLCAIALATSLQAFDTKWHMDATRIGMTQNGFSSDARLMTQFGNYITDFFSAADLQEAYKHIPGGAKAGWPTGLHGINIADTSRLHFDALTSQAQVEHQWATLEANTVAALKKWNKDPSVKPGYRGILVLTILGASLHAVQDFYSHSNWLKVAGAGAPIWFDVPAAQRQKLNVKTGWYPDGNVPGMLYHKDENKDSTGRPLNAAAFDAASRASVDWVKRIIAQAPEIPWATVKAWQPQPLQVAGPWLRNADATFVTTTSTLAGHWDGPTPVKNVFAVEAGRNKRMAGEALALSLNTYATNIAISSGATPTPFWVGFTVYHIERDLAKGLYLQNKKR
;
A
#
# COMPACT_ATOMS: atom_id res chain seq x y z
N MET A 1 55.37 14.84 -1.56
CA MET A 1 54.93 13.43 -1.55
C MET A 1 54.31 13.16 -0.18
N LEU A 2 52.98 13.12 -0.10
CA LEU A 2 52.23 12.84 1.13
C LEU A 2 51.59 11.45 0.99
N ASN A 3 52.05 10.51 1.82
CA ASN A 3 51.49 9.16 1.91
C ASN A 3 50.14 9.20 2.62
N LEU A 4 49.06 8.83 1.91
CA LEU A 4 47.77 8.52 2.52
C LEU A 4 47.69 7.02 2.83
N PRO A 5 47.18 6.61 4.00
CA PRO A 5 47.12 5.20 4.38
C PRO A 5 45.99 4.47 3.66
N ASN A 6 46.32 3.30 3.10
CA ASN A 6 45.37 2.31 2.58
C ASN A 6 44.50 1.76 3.73
N ARG A 7 43.26 2.23 3.84
CA ARG A 7 42.22 1.51 4.61
C ARG A 7 41.67 0.36 3.76
N ARG A 8 42.04 -0.87 4.11
CA ARG A 8 41.31 -2.07 3.67
C ARG A 8 39.93 -2.04 4.31
N ILE A 9 38.89 -2.01 3.49
CA ILE A 9 37.51 -2.27 3.91
C ILE A 9 37.43 -3.79 4.14
N SER A 10 37.37 -4.21 5.40
CA SER A 10 37.05 -5.58 5.76
C SER A 10 35.62 -5.92 5.31
N GLY A 11 35.46 -7.09 4.68
CA GLY A 11 34.19 -7.56 4.11
C GLY A 11 33.07 -7.56 5.14
N VAL A 12 31.91 -7.05 4.75
CA VAL A 12 30.70 -6.94 5.57
C VAL A 12 30.14 -8.35 5.85
N PRO A 13 30.26 -8.90 7.07
CA PRO A 13 29.64 -10.17 7.42
C PRO A 13 28.17 -9.89 7.75
N GLY A 14 27.28 -9.95 6.76
CA GLY A 14 25.86 -9.65 6.98
C GLY A 14 24.88 -10.02 5.87
N MET A 15 25.33 -10.12 4.61
CA MET A 15 24.40 -10.32 3.46
C MET A 15 23.68 -11.68 3.49
N ASN A 16 24.34 -12.76 3.95
CA ASN A 16 23.76 -14.11 3.92
C ASN A 16 22.58 -14.30 4.90
N ARG A 17 22.40 -13.41 5.88
CA ARG A 17 21.31 -13.50 6.88
C ARG A 17 20.07 -12.70 6.49
N ILE A 18 20.22 -11.62 5.72
CA ILE A 18 19.11 -10.82 5.20
C ILE A 18 18.34 -11.60 4.11
N ALA A 19 19.05 -12.34 3.26
CA ALA A 19 18.45 -13.22 2.26
C ALA A 19 17.56 -14.33 2.89
N GLY A 20 17.94 -14.82 4.09
CA GLY A 20 17.18 -15.84 4.81
C GLY A 20 15.81 -15.38 5.32
N CYS A 21 15.67 -14.13 5.76
CA CYS A 21 14.39 -13.58 6.25
C CYS A 21 13.37 -13.37 5.13
N LEU A 22 13.83 -12.99 3.93
CA LEU A 22 12.94 -12.73 2.78
C LEU A 22 12.47 -14.01 2.09
N CYS A 23 13.26 -15.10 2.13
CA CYS A 23 12.78 -16.43 1.72
C CYS A 23 11.74 -17.02 2.67
N ALA A 24 11.78 -16.69 3.97
CA ALA A 24 10.77 -17.14 4.93
C ALA A 24 9.40 -16.49 4.69
N ILE A 25 9.38 -15.22 4.24
CA ILE A 25 8.16 -14.49 3.88
C ILE A 25 7.48 -15.12 2.65
N ALA A 26 8.25 -15.60 1.66
CA ALA A 26 7.71 -16.22 0.45
C ALA A 26 7.17 -17.66 0.63
N LEU A 27 7.47 -18.31 1.76
CA LEU A 27 7.12 -19.72 2.01
C LEU A 27 5.95 -19.89 2.99
N ALA A 28 5.49 -18.82 3.65
CA ALA A 28 4.45 -18.87 4.69
C ALA A 28 3.04 -18.48 4.19
N THR A 29 2.90 -17.82 3.03
CA THR A 29 1.62 -17.22 2.62
C THR A 29 0.66 -18.25 2.00
N SER A 30 -0.02 -19.01 2.85
CA SER A 30 -1.39 -19.44 2.55
C SER A 30 -2.32 -18.65 3.47
N LEU A 31 -3.38 -18.03 2.93
CA LEU A 31 -4.46 -17.30 3.64
C LEU A 31 -4.06 -15.83 3.93
N GLN A 32 -4.54 -14.76 3.27
CA GLN A 32 -5.81 -14.46 2.60
C GLN A 32 -5.60 -13.67 1.31
N ALA A 33 -6.43 -13.95 0.31
CA ALA A 33 -6.34 -13.35 -1.02
C ALA A 33 -6.68 -11.85 -1.00
N PHE A 34 -5.67 -11.00 -1.15
CA PHE A 34 -5.77 -9.60 -1.58
C PHE A 34 -5.31 -9.50 -3.04
N ASP A 35 -5.91 -8.64 -3.86
CA ASP A 35 -5.61 -8.54 -5.30
C ASP A 35 -5.02 -7.19 -5.67
N THR A 36 -3.70 -7.16 -5.80
CA THR A 36 -2.93 -5.96 -6.13
C THR A 36 -3.25 -5.41 -7.52
N LYS A 37 -3.65 -6.25 -8.49
CA LYS A 37 -3.80 -5.79 -9.88
C LYS A 37 -4.94 -4.78 -10.01
N TRP A 38 -6.10 -5.06 -9.43
CA TRP A 38 -7.26 -4.19 -9.61
C TRP A 38 -7.10 -2.85 -8.89
N HIS A 39 -6.48 -2.84 -7.72
CA HIS A 39 -6.12 -1.61 -7.00
C HIS A 39 -5.08 -0.79 -7.77
N MET A 40 -4.07 -1.45 -8.34
CA MET A 40 -3.09 -0.79 -9.20
C MET A 40 -3.74 -0.16 -10.43
N ASP A 41 -4.64 -0.89 -11.11
CA ASP A 41 -5.34 -0.37 -12.29
C ASP A 41 -6.26 0.80 -11.94
N ALA A 42 -7.02 0.71 -10.83
CA ALA A 42 -7.87 1.79 -10.35
C ALA A 42 -7.04 3.04 -9.99
N THR A 43 -5.91 2.85 -9.31
CA THR A 43 -4.94 3.91 -9.01
C THR A 43 -4.39 4.56 -10.28
N ARG A 44 -3.98 3.74 -11.27
CA ARG A 44 -3.48 4.23 -12.56
C ARG A 44 -4.54 5.08 -13.27
N ILE A 45 -5.80 4.63 -13.31
CA ILE A 45 -6.91 5.36 -13.92
C ILE A 45 -7.14 6.69 -13.18
N GLY A 46 -7.31 6.64 -11.85
CA GLY A 46 -7.54 7.81 -11.00
C GLY A 46 -6.49 8.90 -11.19
N MET A 47 -5.23 8.50 -11.16
CA MET A 47 -4.10 9.43 -11.31
C MET A 47 -3.94 9.92 -12.76
N THR A 48 -4.19 9.08 -13.77
CA THR A 48 -4.12 9.50 -15.19
C THR A 48 -5.16 10.56 -15.51
N GLN A 49 -6.41 10.35 -15.10
CA GLN A 49 -7.49 11.31 -15.37
C GLN A 49 -7.31 12.63 -14.63
N ASN A 50 -6.55 12.63 -13.53
CA ASN A 50 -6.19 13.85 -12.80
C ASN A 50 -4.86 14.50 -13.29
N GLY A 51 -4.27 14.00 -14.38
CA GLY A 51 -3.14 14.62 -15.06
C GLY A 51 -1.76 14.35 -14.44
N PHE A 52 -1.61 13.26 -13.69
CA PHE A 52 -0.30 12.86 -13.15
C PHE A 52 0.57 12.15 -14.19
N SER A 53 1.87 12.40 -14.15
CA SER A 53 2.89 11.75 -14.96
C SER A 53 2.95 10.25 -14.69
N SER A 54 3.54 9.47 -15.61
CA SER A 54 3.76 8.03 -15.38
C SER A 54 4.54 7.73 -14.11
N ASP A 55 5.56 8.53 -13.80
CA ASP A 55 6.41 8.35 -12.63
C ASP A 55 5.62 8.62 -11.34
N ALA A 56 4.82 9.69 -11.31
CA ALA A 56 3.98 9.99 -10.16
C ALA A 56 2.93 8.88 -9.93
N ARG A 57 2.37 8.32 -11.01
CA ARG A 57 1.44 7.18 -10.93
C ARG A 57 2.08 5.96 -10.30
N LEU A 58 3.28 5.59 -10.74
CA LEU A 58 4.01 4.42 -10.21
C LEU A 58 4.30 4.59 -8.71
N MET A 59 4.75 5.77 -8.30
CA MET A 59 5.01 6.07 -6.88
C MET A 59 3.72 5.98 -6.04
N THR A 60 2.59 6.44 -6.56
CA THR A 60 1.30 6.30 -5.87
C THR A 60 0.82 4.85 -5.82
N GLN A 61 1.02 4.06 -6.88
CA GLN A 61 0.74 2.61 -6.86
C GLN A 61 1.59 1.88 -5.82
N PHE A 62 2.86 2.28 -5.67
CA PHE A 62 3.74 1.76 -4.63
C PHE A 62 3.22 2.11 -3.23
N GLY A 63 2.82 3.37 -3.00
CA GLY A 63 2.21 3.79 -1.72
C GLY A 63 0.90 3.07 -1.41
N ASN A 64 0.10 2.77 -2.43
CA ASN A 64 -1.13 1.98 -2.33
C ASN A 64 -0.83 0.53 -1.93
N TYR A 65 0.06 -0.14 -2.66
CA TYR A 65 0.46 -1.53 -2.39
C TYR A 65 1.09 -1.71 -1.00
N ILE A 66 1.87 -0.73 -0.55
CA ILE A 66 2.59 -0.85 0.72
C ILE A 66 1.65 -0.94 1.92
N THR A 67 0.45 -0.40 1.83
CA THR A 67 -0.56 -0.49 2.89
C THR A 67 -0.98 -1.94 3.14
N ASP A 68 -1.19 -2.72 2.08
CA ASP A 68 -1.36 -4.18 2.18
C ASP A 68 -0.11 -4.87 2.69
N PHE A 69 1.05 -4.49 2.13
CA PHE A 69 2.30 -5.14 2.48
C PHE A 69 2.56 -5.10 3.99
N PHE A 70 2.34 -3.95 4.64
CA PHE A 70 2.53 -3.80 6.09
C PHE A 70 1.38 -4.31 6.96
N SER A 71 0.23 -4.65 6.39
CA SER A 71 -0.91 -5.23 7.13
C SER A 71 -0.90 -6.75 7.14
N ALA A 72 -0.18 -7.39 6.21
CA ALA A 72 -0.07 -8.83 6.10
C ALA A 72 0.34 -9.48 7.44
N ALA A 73 -0.54 -10.33 7.97
CA ALA A 73 -0.39 -10.97 9.29
C ALA A 73 0.93 -11.76 9.42
N ASP A 74 1.44 -12.32 8.33
CA ASP A 74 2.70 -13.08 8.31
C ASP A 74 3.94 -12.22 8.49
N LEU A 75 3.85 -10.89 8.33
CA LEU A 75 4.93 -10.02 8.78
C LEU A 75 5.11 -10.09 10.29
N GLN A 76 4.04 -10.31 11.09
CA GLN A 76 4.19 -10.55 12.53
C GLN A 76 5.05 -11.78 12.83
N GLU A 77 4.92 -12.83 12.03
CA GLU A 77 5.75 -14.02 12.16
C GLU A 77 7.18 -13.75 11.69
N ALA A 78 7.35 -13.06 10.55
CA ALA A 78 8.67 -12.61 10.09
C ALA A 78 9.35 -11.69 11.11
N TYR A 79 8.60 -10.84 11.82
CA TYR A 79 9.08 -9.97 12.91
C TYR A 79 9.61 -10.76 14.10
N LYS A 80 9.07 -11.96 14.38
CA LYS A 80 9.63 -12.87 15.41
C LYS A 80 10.97 -13.48 15.00
N HIS A 81 11.23 -13.57 13.70
CA HIS A 81 12.49 -14.08 13.13
C HIS A 81 13.53 -12.99 12.88
N ILE A 82 13.13 -11.71 12.91
CA ILE A 82 14.09 -10.62 13.12
C ILE A 82 14.71 -10.86 14.50
N PRO A 83 16.05 -10.91 14.63
CA PRO A 83 16.71 -11.33 15.86
C PRO A 83 16.10 -10.67 17.09
N GLY A 84 15.41 -11.46 17.92
CA GLY A 84 14.77 -11.01 19.15
C GLY A 84 15.83 -10.34 20.02
N GLY A 85 15.78 -9.02 20.09
CA GLY A 85 16.87 -8.24 20.70
C GLY A 85 17.27 -6.95 19.97
N ALA A 86 16.46 -6.42 19.05
CA ALA A 86 16.58 -5.01 18.68
C ALA A 86 16.34 -4.15 19.93
N LYS A 87 17.40 -3.88 20.69
CA LYS A 87 17.39 -2.95 21.82
C LYS A 87 17.03 -1.56 21.29
N ALA A 88 16.40 -0.74 22.13
CA ALA A 88 16.30 0.69 21.86
C ALA A 88 17.69 1.22 21.44
N GLY A 89 17.81 1.73 20.22
CA GLY A 89 19.09 2.12 19.60
C GLY A 89 19.62 1.20 18.47
N TRP A 90 18.92 0.12 18.10
CA TRP A 90 19.22 -0.63 16.88
C TRP A 90 18.82 0.14 15.61
N PRO A 91 19.61 0.08 14.51
CA PRO A 91 19.40 0.88 13.32
C PRO A 91 18.33 0.29 12.39
N THR A 92 17.36 -0.45 12.92
CA THR A 92 16.28 -1.02 12.10
C THR A 92 15.22 0.01 11.77
N GLY A 93 15.11 1.12 12.51
CA GLY A 93 14.13 2.18 12.22
C GLY A 93 12.66 1.75 12.32
N LEU A 94 12.36 0.53 12.80
CA LEU A 94 11.00 -0.04 12.87
C LEU A 94 10.40 0.00 14.29
N HIS A 95 11.05 0.67 15.24
CA HIS A 95 10.53 0.84 16.59
C HIS A 95 9.28 1.73 16.60
N GLY A 96 8.23 1.31 17.33
CA GLY A 96 7.00 2.08 17.50
C GLY A 96 5.97 1.91 16.38
N ILE A 97 6.15 0.91 15.51
CA ILE A 97 5.14 0.51 14.51
C ILE A 97 4.01 -0.25 15.20
N ASN A 98 2.79 0.27 15.11
CA ASN A 98 1.57 -0.41 15.51
C ASN A 98 0.87 -0.93 14.25
N ILE A 99 0.91 -2.25 14.02
CA ILE A 99 0.27 -2.89 12.86
C ILE A 99 -1.24 -2.64 12.85
N ALA A 100 -1.87 -2.45 14.02
CA ALA A 100 -3.27 -2.09 14.04
C ALA A 100 -3.55 -0.73 13.36
N ASP A 101 -2.55 0.14 13.22
CA ASP A 101 -2.71 1.40 12.50
C ASP A 101 -2.73 1.16 10.98
N THR A 102 -1.97 0.21 10.46
CA THR A 102 -2.00 -0.16 9.03
C THR A 102 -3.27 -0.94 8.70
N SER A 103 -3.69 -1.88 9.56
CA SER A 103 -4.96 -2.61 9.40
C SER A 103 -6.20 -1.71 9.39
N ARG A 104 -6.16 -0.53 10.02
CA ARG A 104 -7.28 0.43 10.02
C ARG A 104 -7.57 1.05 8.66
N LEU A 105 -6.62 0.98 7.73
CA LEU A 105 -6.80 1.52 6.39
C LEU A 105 -7.60 0.58 5.47
N HIS A 106 -7.80 -0.69 5.85
CA HIS A 106 -8.35 -1.71 4.94
C HIS A 106 -9.88 -1.71 4.84
N PHE A 107 -10.51 -0.59 5.21
CA PHE A 107 -11.97 -0.39 5.29
C PHE A 107 -12.77 -1.59 5.86
N ASP A 108 -12.17 -2.38 6.75
CA ASP A 108 -12.68 -3.68 7.18
C ASP A 108 -13.39 -3.64 8.53
N ALA A 109 -14.23 -4.66 8.75
CA ALA A 109 -14.93 -4.93 10.00
C ALA A 109 -15.77 -3.74 10.53
N LEU A 110 -16.37 -2.97 9.62
CA LEU A 110 -17.35 -1.92 9.91
C LEU A 110 -18.74 -2.55 9.90
N THR A 111 -19.35 -2.67 11.08
CA THR A 111 -20.57 -3.45 11.29
C THR A 111 -21.87 -2.65 11.20
N SER A 112 -21.76 -1.34 10.93
CA SER A 112 -22.92 -0.45 10.81
C SER A 112 -22.67 0.70 9.83
N GLN A 113 -23.76 1.22 9.25
CA GLN A 113 -23.75 2.40 8.37
C GLN A 113 -23.05 3.60 9.03
N ALA A 114 -23.27 3.82 10.33
CA ALA A 114 -22.67 4.93 11.06
C ALA A 114 -21.14 4.82 11.13
N GLN A 115 -20.61 3.61 11.27
CA GLN A 115 -19.15 3.38 11.23
C GLN A 115 -18.58 3.63 9.83
N VAL A 116 -19.29 3.21 8.78
CA VAL A 116 -18.89 3.45 7.39
C VAL A 116 -18.86 4.96 7.08
N GLU A 117 -19.89 5.71 7.46
CA GLU A 117 -19.90 7.18 7.29
C GLU A 117 -18.77 7.86 8.08
N HIS A 118 -18.54 7.44 9.34
CA HIS A 118 -17.44 7.94 10.16
C HIS A 118 -16.07 7.65 9.50
N GLN A 119 -15.88 6.44 8.99
CA GLN A 119 -14.63 6.01 8.36
C GLN A 119 -14.33 6.86 7.12
N TRP A 120 -15.31 7.08 6.24
CA TRP A 120 -15.17 7.94 5.05
C TRP A 120 -14.80 9.37 5.42
N ALA A 121 -15.55 9.99 6.33
CA ALA A 121 -15.30 11.37 6.75
C ALA A 121 -13.93 11.53 7.43
N THR A 122 -13.55 10.56 8.27
CA THR A 122 -12.28 10.59 8.99
C THR A 122 -11.09 10.36 8.06
N LEU A 123 -11.21 9.43 7.10
CA LEU A 123 -10.18 9.18 6.10
C LEU A 123 -9.91 10.44 5.25
N GLU A 124 -10.96 11.12 4.81
CA GLU A 124 -10.86 12.35 4.02
C GLU A 124 -10.16 13.46 4.81
N ALA A 125 -10.63 13.71 6.04
CA ALA A 125 -10.04 14.70 6.93
C ALA A 125 -8.57 14.40 7.25
N ASN A 126 -8.24 13.13 7.54
CA ASN A 126 -6.86 12.73 7.85
C ASN A 126 -5.95 12.80 6.63
N THR A 127 -6.45 12.47 5.44
CA THR A 127 -5.68 12.59 4.18
C THR A 127 -5.27 14.04 3.95
N VAL A 128 -6.22 14.97 4.06
CA VAL A 128 -5.95 16.41 3.94
C VAL A 128 -5.00 16.88 5.05
N ALA A 129 -5.22 16.48 6.29
CA ALA A 129 -4.35 16.86 7.41
C ALA A 129 -2.91 16.34 7.24
N ALA A 130 -2.75 15.09 6.79
CA ALA A 130 -1.45 14.49 6.52
C ALA A 130 -0.71 15.23 5.40
N LEU A 131 -1.40 15.54 4.29
CA LEU A 131 -0.82 16.35 3.20
C LEU A 131 -0.30 17.69 3.72
N LYS A 132 -1.12 18.41 4.51
CA LYS A 132 -0.75 19.72 5.07
C LYS A 132 0.44 19.63 6.01
N LYS A 133 0.45 18.62 6.88
CA LYS A 133 1.54 18.35 7.82
C LYS A 133 2.84 18.04 7.08
N TRP A 134 2.86 16.98 6.27
CA TRP A 134 4.09 16.46 5.67
C TRP A 134 4.65 17.37 4.57
N ASN A 135 3.82 18.20 3.93
CA ASN A 135 4.30 19.21 2.99
C ASN A 135 5.12 20.31 3.69
N LYS A 136 4.79 20.64 4.95
CA LYS A 136 5.41 21.73 5.72
C LYS A 136 6.41 21.25 6.77
N ASP A 137 6.49 19.94 7.02
CA ASP A 137 7.35 19.39 8.05
C ASP A 137 8.83 19.71 7.76
N PRO A 138 9.56 20.38 8.67
CA PRO A 138 10.94 20.79 8.45
C PRO A 138 11.91 19.60 8.44
N SER A 139 11.52 18.44 8.98
CA SER A 139 12.33 17.21 8.91
C SER A 139 12.32 16.58 7.52
N VAL A 140 11.37 16.96 6.65
CA VAL A 140 11.26 16.44 5.30
C VAL A 140 12.14 17.27 4.36
N LYS A 141 13.18 16.63 3.84
CA LYS A 141 14.06 17.19 2.81
C LYS A 141 13.24 17.57 1.55
N PRO A 142 13.52 18.72 0.88
CA PRO A 142 12.73 19.20 -0.26
C PRO A 142 12.50 18.18 -1.38
N GLY A 143 13.52 17.39 -1.73
CA GLY A 143 13.42 16.37 -2.79
C GLY A 143 12.48 15.21 -2.48
N TYR A 144 12.08 15.01 -1.23
CA TYR A 144 11.21 13.89 -0.80
C TYR A 144 9.75 14.29 -0.63
N ARG A 145 9.42 15.58 -0.68
CA ARG A 145 8.04 16.05 -0.48
C ARG A 145 7.08 15.45 -1.50
N GLY A 146 7.50 15.38 -2.77
CA GLY A 146 6.70 14.75 -3.83
C GLY A 146 6.41 13.27 -3.53
N ILE A 147 7.42 12.53 -3.07
CA ILE A 147 7.28 11.12 -2.68
C ILE A 147 6.26 10.99 -1.54
N LEU A 148 6.38 11.80 -0.48
CA LEU A 148 5.45 11.72 0.66
C LEU A 148 4.00 12.04 0.27
N VAL A 149 3.81 13.08 -0.56
CA VAL A 149 2.47 13.43 -1.07
C VAL A 149 1.89 12.26 -1.88
N LEU A 150 2.68 11.64 -2.75
CA LEU A 150 2.24 10.52 -3.58
C LEU A 150 1.99 9.25 -2.75
N THR A 151 2.75 9.01 -1.68
CA THR A 151 2.51 7.94 -0.71
C THR A 151 1.21 8.16 0.07
N ILE A 152 0.97 9.38 0.57
CA ILE A 152 -0.29 9.72 1.26
C ILE A 152 -1.49 9.49 0.33
N LEU A 153 -1.40 9.93 -0.93
CA LEU A 153 -2.43 9.64 -1.92
C LEU A 153 -2.63 8.14 -2.13
N GLY A 154 -1.53 7.38 -2.28
CA GLY A 154 -1.57 5.94 -2.51
C GLY A 154 -2.26 5.18 -1.38
N ALA A 155 -1.83 5.40 -0.14
CA ALA A 155 -2.42 4.78 1.04
C ALA A 155 -3.90 5.17 1.23
N SER A 156 -4.27 6.43 0.96
CA SER A 156 -5.68 6.84 1.02
C SER A 156 -6.53 6.21 -0.09
N LEU A 157 -5.96 6.03 -1.30
CA LEU A 157 -6.63 5.39 -2.43
C LEU A 157 -6.86 3.90 -2.17
N HIS A 158 -5.93 3.24 -1.49
CA HIS A 158 -6.08 1.85 -1.08
C HIS A 158 -7.34 1.69 -0.22
N ALA A 159 -7.48 2.49 0.86
CA ALA A 159 -8.68 2.48 1.69
C ALA A 159 -9.98 2.77 0.93
N VAL A 160 -9.93 3.66 -0.08
CA VAL A 160 -11.07 3.95 -0.97
C VAL A 160 -11.44 2.74 -1.82
N GLN A 161 -10.45 2.01 -2.35
CA GLN A 161 -10.62 0.85 -3.21
C GLN A 161 -11.16 -0.35 -2.40
N ASP A 162 -10.58 -0.59 -1.22
CA ASP A 162 -11.02 -1.60 -0.25
C ASP A 162 -12.50 -1.51 0.09
N PHE A 163 -13.02 -0.29 0.24
CA PHE A 163 -14.46 -0.12 0.48
C PHE A 163 -15.30 -0.80 -0.61
N TYR A 164 -14.96 -0.65 -1.89
CA TYR A 164 -15.72 -1.28 -2.97
C TYR A 164 -15.45 -2.78 -3.08
N SER A 165 -14.24 -3.21 -2.70
CA SER A 165 -13.82 -4.60 -2.73
C SER A 165 -14.34 -5.44 -1.58
N HIS A 166 -14.54 -4.88 -0.39
CA HIS A 166 -14.82 -5.62 0.86
C HIS A 166 -16.12 -5.20 1.54
N SER A 167 -16.96 -4.36 0.93
CA SER A 167 -18.27 -4.01 1.48
C SER A 167 -19.43 -4.59 0.69
N ASN A 168 -20.61 -4.62 1.32
CA ASN A 168 -21.86 -4.89 0.62
C ASN A 168 -22.38 -3.69 -0.20
N TRP A 169 -21.61 -2.60 -0.36
CA TRP A 169 -22.05 -1.36 -1.03
C TRP A 169 -22.72 -1.63 -2.37
N LEU A 170 -22.08 -2.39 -3.25
CA LEU A 170 -22.61 -2.69 -4.59
C LEU A 170 -23.89 -3.54 -4.57
N LYS A 171 -24.18 -4.21 -3.45
CA LYS A 171 -25.41 -4.99 -3.27
C LYS A 171 -26.58 -4.11 -2.81
N VAL A 172 -26.29 -2.98 -2.14
CA VAL A 172 -27.32 -2.15 -1.48
C VAL A 172 -27.49 -0.75 -2.08
N ALA A 173 -26.49 -0.22 -2.79
CA ALA A 173 -26.50 1.15 -3.32
C ALA A 173 -27.31 1.33 -4.61
N GLY A 174 -27.78 0.23 -5.21
CA GLY A 174 -28.61 0.25 -6.41
C GLY A 174 -27.87 -0.10 -7.71
N ALA A 175 -28.57 0.00 -8.83
CA ALA A 175 -28.04 -0.34 -10.15
C ALA A 175 -26.96 0.65 -10.61
N GLY A 176 -26.03 0.19 -11.46
CA GLY A 176 -25.01 1.04 -12.06
C GLY A 176 -23.76 1.28 -11.20
N ALA A 177 -23.60 0.52 -10.11
CA ALA A 177 -22.41 0.56 -9.25
C ALA A 177 -22.01 1.98 -8.81
N PRO A 178 -22.93 2.80 -8.26
CA PRO A 178 -22.63 4.21 -7.93
C PRO A 178 -21.43 4.31 -6.98
N ILE A 179 -20.65 5.40 -7.05
CA ILE A 179 -19.62 5.64 -6.04
C ILE A 179 -20.22 6.32 -4.80
N TRP A 180 -19.54 6.23 -3.67
CA TRP A 180 -20.00 6.73 -2.38
C TRP A 180 -20.55 8.16 -2.44
N PHE A 181 -19.85 9.04 -3.16
CA PHE A 181 -20.25 10.45 -3.29
C PHE A 181 -21.27 10.72 -4.41
N ASP A 182 -21.63 9.74 -5.24
CA ASP A 182 -22.77 9.86 -6.17
C ASP A 182 -24.10 9.81 -5.41
N VAL A 183 -24.15 9.06 -4.31
CA VAL A 183 -25.36 8.85 -3.51
C VAL A 183 -25.44 9.90 -2.41
N PRO A 184 -26.50 10.72 -2.31
CA PRO A 184 -26.64 11.70 -1.25
C PRO A 184 -26.60 11.09 0.15
N ALA A 185 -25.99 11.80 1.12
CA ALA A 185 -25.84 11.31 2.50
C ALA A 185 -27.18 10.86 3.13
N ALA A 186 -28.27 11.60 2.91
CA ALA A 186 -29.59 11.25 3.41
C ALA A 186 -30.15 9.93 2.83
N GLN A 187 -29.70 9.53 1.63
CA GLN A 187 -30.03 8.23 1.05
C GLN A 187 -29.11 7.15 1.61
N ARG A 188 -27.79 7.40 1.68
CA ARG A 188 -26.82 6.43 2.24
C ARG A 188 -27.15 6.04 3.68
N GLN A 189 -27.58 6.98 4.51
CA GLN A 189 -27.98 6.72 5.90
C GLN A 189 -29.14 5.72 6.04
N LYS A 190 -29.93 5.50 4.98
CA LYS A 190 -31.01 4.52 4.94
C LYS A 190 -30.55 3.15 4.46
N LEU A 191 -29.32 3.05 3.96
CA LEU A 191 -28.72 1.80 3.52
C LEU A 191 -28.08 1.08 4.73
N ASN A 192 -28.10 -0.24 4.70
CA ASN A 192 -27.42 -1.07 5.69
C ASN A 192 -26.02 -1.44 5.20
N VAL A 193 -25.16 -0.44 4.97
CA VAL A 193 -23.79 -0.69 4.48
C VAL A 193 -22.91 -1.19 5.61
N LYS A 194 -22.16 -2.25 5.32
CA LYS A 194 -21.21 -2.90 6.23
C LYS A 194 -20.02 -3.42 5.41
N THR A 195 -18.89 -3.66 6.08
CA THR A 195 -17.70 -4.23 5.44
C THR A 195 -17.32 -5.59 6.04
N GLY A 196 -16.50 -6.32 5.30
CA GLY A 196 -16.07 -7.67 5.60
C GLY A 196 -15.33 -7.74 6.93
N TRP A 197 -15.79 -8.64 7.79
CA TRP A 197 -15.16 -8.90 9.07
C TRP A 197 -13.99 -9.85 8.89
N TYR A 198 -12.90 -9.55 9.61
CA TYR A 198 -11.72 -10.37 9.71
C TYR A 198 -11.41 -10.71 11.19
N PRO A 199 -10.83 -11.87 11.53
CA PRO A 199 -10.71 -13.05 10.66
C PRO A 199 -12.09 -13.60 10.31
N ASP A 200 -12.16 -14.41 9.25
CA ASP A 200 -13.40 -15.08 8.86
C ASP A 200 -13.94 -15.96 9.99
N GLY A 201 -15.27 -16.01 10.12
CA GLY A 201 -15.96 -16.71 11.20
C GLY A 201 -17.42 -16.99 10.87
N ASN A 202 -18.24 -17.12 11.92
CA ASN A 202 -19.66 -17.47 11.83
C ASN A 202 -20.56 -16.72 12.84
N VAL A 203 -20.13 -15.57 13.32
CA VAL A 203 -20.91 -14.67 14.18
C VAL A 203 -22.16 -14.19 13.42
N PRO A 204 -23.37 -14.45 13.94
CA PRO A 204 -24.60 -14.02 13.28
C PRO A 204 -24.66 -12.51 13.03
N GLY A 205 -25.13 -12.12 11.85
CA GLY A 205 -25.33 -10.71 11.48
C GLY A 205 -24.07 -9.94 11.04
N MET A 206 -22.91 -10.61 11.05
CA MET A 206 -21.66 -10.09 10.48
C MET A 206 -21.56 -10.43 8.99
N LEU A 207 -21.01 -9.49 8.22
CA LEU A 207 -20.52 -9.79 6.88
C LEU A 207 -19.07 -10.24 7.02
N TYR A 208 -18.68 -11.29 6.31
CA TYR A 208 -17.33 -11.82 6.37
C TYR A 208 -16.54 -11.47 5.12
N HIS A 209 -15.23 -11.26 5.31
CA HIS A 209 -14.33 -10.90 4.24
C HIS A 209 -14.38 -11.92 3.09
N LYS A 210 -14.39 -13.23 3.37
CA LYS A 210 -14.52 -14.28 2.32
C LYS A 210 -15.74 -14.15 1.40
N ASP A 211 -16.83 -13.55 1.89
CA ASP A 211 -18.12 -13.44 1.21
C ASP A 211 -18.28 -12.09 0.51
N GLU A 212 -17.57 -11.07 1.01
CA GLU A 212 -17.56 -9.73 0.44
C GLU A 212 -16.36 -9.43 -0.43
N ASN A 213 -15.30 -10.23 -0.43
CA ASN A 213 -14.12 -10.00 -1.25
C ASN A 213 -14.45 -10.13 -2.75
N LYS A 214 -14.30 -9.00 -3.46
CA LYS A 214 -14.50 -8.83 -4.90
C LYS A 214 -13.18 -8.57 -5.63
N ASP A 215 -12.08 -8.79 -4.94
CA ASP A 215 -10.76 -8.40 -5.40
C ASP A 215 -10.30 -9.24 -6.57
N SER A 216 -10.71 -10.51 -6.73
CA SER A 216 -10.26 -11.33 -7.86
C SER A 216 -11.25 -11.42 -9.02
N THR A 217 -10.73 -11.57 -10.25
CA THR A 217 -11.52 -11.68 -11.49
C THR A 217 -12.62 -12.74 -11.42
N GLY A 218 -12.37 -13.83 -10.68
CA GLY A 218 -13.31 -14.94 -10.52
C GLY A 218 -14.44 -14.70 -9.52
N ARG A 219 -14.42 -13.60 -8.75
CA ARG A 219 -15.42 -13.33 -7.71
C ARG A 219 -16.64 -12.60 -8.27
N PRO A 220 -17.85 -12.91 -7.77
CA PRO A 220 -19.04 -12.15 -8.12
C PRO A 220 -18.84 -10.66 -7.87
N LEU A 221 -19.37 -9.81 -8.76
CA LEU A 221 -19.28 -8.35 -8.69
C LEU A 221 -17.87 -7.75 -8.83
N ASN A 222 -16.82 -8.52 -9.12
CA ASN A 222 -15.47 -7.98 -9.34
C ASN A 222 -15.45 -6.83 -10.38
N ALA A 223 -16.02 -7.04 -11.57
CA ALA A 223 -16.06 -6.00 -12.60
C ALA A 223 -16.78 -4.72 -12.16
N ALA A 224 -17.88 -4.86 -11.41
CA ALA A 224 -18.63 -3.72 -10.88
C ALA A 224 -17.86 -3.01 -9.75
N ALA A 225 -17.15 -3.77 -8.91
CA ALA A 225 -16.28 -3.23 -7.87
C ALA A 225 -15.12 -2.46 -8.47
N PHE A 226 -14.48 -3.02 -9.49
CA PHE A 226 -13.39 -2.36 -10.21
C PHE A 226 -13.85 -1.07 -10.91
N ASP A 227 -15.01 -1.06 -11.56
CA ASP A 227 -15.57 0.17 -12.16
C ASP A 227 -15.82 1.25 -11.09
N ALA A 228 -16.50 0.90 -10.01
CA ALA A 228 -16.78 1.84 -8.91
C ALA A 228 -15.49 2.33 -8.25
N ALA A 229 -14.55 1.43 -7.93
CA ALA A 229 -13.25 1.78 -7.35
C ALA A 229 -12.43 2.69 -8.26
N SER A 230 -12.46 2.47 -9.58
CA SER A 230 -11.77 3.32 -10.56
C SER A 230 -12.37 4.72 -10.60
N ARG A 231 -13.70 4.84 -10.69
CA ARG A 231 -14.38 6.16 -10.68
C ARG A 231 -14.21 6.87 -9.33
N ALA A 232 -14.26 6.14 -8.23
CA ALA A 232 -14.03 6.68 -6.89
C ALA A 232 -12.59 7.16 -6.74
N SER A 233 -11.60 6.45 -7.32
CA SER A 233 -10.20 6.89 -7.32
C SER A 233 -10.03 8.21 -8.08
N VAL A 234 -10.71 8.39 -9.22
CA VAL A 234 -10.72 9.66 -9.97
C VAL A 234 -11.31 10.79 -9.14
N ASP A 235 -12.49 10.58 -8.57
CA ASP A 235 -13.22 11.57 -7.77
C ASP A 235 -12.46 11.93 -6.47
N TRP A 236 -11.91 10.92 -5.78
CA TRP A 236 -11.11 11.10 -4.57
C TRP A 236 -9.89 11.99 -4.81
N VAL A 237 -9.06 11.67 -5.82
CA VAL A 237 -7.87 12.48 -6.14
C VAL A 237 -8.28 13.92 -6.47
N LYS A 238 -9.36 14.11 -7.23
CA LYS A 238 -9.89 15.44 -7.57
C LYS A 238 -10.31 16.22 -6.31
N ARG A 239 -11.03 15.58 -5.37
CA ARG A 239 -11.46 16.18 -4.09
C ARG A 239 -10.28 16.55 -3.22
N ILE A 240 -9.31 15.65 -3.06
CA ILE A 240 -8.13 15.88 -2.22
C ILE A 240 -7.28 17.04 -2.78
N ILE A 241 -7.10 17.12 -4.10
CA ILE A 241 -6.43 18.26 -4.74
C ILE A 241 -7.15 19.57 -4.39
N ALA A 242 -8.48 19.60 -4.50
CA ALA A 242 -9.27 20.79 -4.21
C ALA A 242 -9.20 21.22 -2.73
N GLN A 243 -9.10 20.28 -1.79
CA GLN A 243 -9.08 20.54 -0.35
C GLN A 243 -7.70 20.87 0.23
N ALA A 244 -6.63 20.61 -0.54
CA ALA A 244 -5.26 20.92 -0.15
C ALA A 244 -4.57 21.81 -1.21
N PRO A 245 -5.08 23.02 -1.50
CA PRO A 245 -4.53 23.91 -2.53
C PRO A 245 -3.12 24.43 -2.22
N GLU A 246 -2.65 24.32 -0.97
CA GLU A 246 -1.28 24.68 -0.59
C GLU A 246 -0.21 23.68 -1.06
N ILE A 247 -0.61 22.50 -1.53
CA ILE A 247 0.30 21.53 -2.13
C ILE A 247 0.65 22.03 -3.54
N PRO A 248 1.93 22.02 -3.96
CA PRO A 248 2.32 22.43 -5.30
C PRO A 248 1.92 21.35 -6.33
N TRP A 249 0.62 21.20 -6.58
CA TRP A 249 0.06 20.09 -7.38
C TRP A 249 0.61 20.03 -8.80
N ALA A 250 0.94 21.17 -9.43
CA ALA A 250 1.58 21.16 -10.74
C ALA A 250 2.92 20.41 -10.69
N THR A 251 3.75 20.69 -9.68
CA THR A 251 5.04 20.02 -9.44
C THR A 251 4.86 18.55 -9.07
N VAL A 252 3.87 18.22 -8.23
CA VAL A 252 3.60 16.82 -7.83
C VAL A 252 3.06 16.00 -9.00
N LYS A 253 2.16 16.57 -9.82
CA LYS A 253 1.65 15.91 -11.03
C LYS A 253 2.75 15.68 -12.06
N ALA A 254 3.66 16.64 -12.20
CA ALA A 254 4.84 16.53 -13.05
C ALA A 254 6.01 15.81 -12.35
N TRP A 255 5.81 15.21 -11.16
CA TRP A 255 6.91 14.62 -10.41
C TRP A 255 7.61 13.55 -11.23
N GLN A 256 8.93 13.60 -11.16
CA GLN A 256 9.85 12.65 -11.74
C GLN A 256 10.98 12.45 -10.73
N PRO A 257 11.56 11.24 -10.66
CA PRO A 257 12.69 11.01 -9.78
C PRO A 257 13.93 11.79 -10.27
N GLN A 258 14.51 12.60 -9.40
CA GLN A 258 15.71 13.43 -9.65
C GLN A 258 17.00 12.63 -9.33
N PRO A 259 18.14 12.84 -10.04
CA PRO A 259 18.37 12.69 -11.47
C PRO A 259 18.66 11.23 -11.90
N LEU A 260 18.64 11.03 -13.22
CA LEU A 260 18.75 9.79 -14.03
C LEU A 260 19.88 8.78 -13.69
N GLN A 261 20.87 9.11 -12.84
CA GLN A 261 22.10 8.30 -12.72
C GLN A 261 22.20 7.40 -11.48
N VAL A 262 21.40 7.59 -10.41
CA VAL A 262 21.50 6.71 -9.22
C VAL A 262 20.14 6.35 -8.59
N ALA A 263 19.19 7.29 -8.55
CA ALA A 263 17.87 7.07 -7.91
C ALA A 263 16.69 7.01 -8.91
N GLY A 264 16.85 7.51 -10.14
CA GLY A 264 15.82 7.49 -11.18
C GLY A 264 15.40 6.09 -11.64
N PRO A 265 16.38 5.26 -12.07
CA PRO A 265 16.12 3.85 -12.39
C PRO A 265 15.67 3.03 -11.18
N TRP A 266 16.09 3.40 -9.97
CA TRP A 266 15.67 2.77 -8.71
C TRP A 266 14.14 2.82 -8.54
N LEU A 267 13.53 4.00 -8.55
CA LEU A 267 12.07 4.13 -8.39
C LEU A 267 11.29 3.49 -9.55
N ARG A 268 11.76 3.63 -10.79
CA ARG A 268 11.01 3.10 -11.96
C ARG A 268 11.04 1.58 -12.06
N ASN A 269 12.22 0.98 -11.91
CA ASN A 269 12.39 -0.46 -12.13
C ASN A 269 12.14 -1.25 -10.86
N ALA A 270 12.61 -0.77 -9.70
CA ALA A 270 12.39 -1.47 -8.45
C ALA A 270 10.93 -1.39 -8.04
N ASP A 271 10.21 -0.27 -8.15
CA ASP A 271 8.81 -0.23 -7.66
C ASP A 271 7.88 -1.09 -8.52
N ALA A 272 7.97 -1.00 -9.85
CA ALA A 272 7.15 -1.83 -10.74
C ALA A 272 7.50 -3.32 -10.63
N THR A 273 8.79 -3.65 -10.60
CA THR A 273 9.24 -5.03 -10.42
C THR A 273 8.88 -5.53 -9.04
N PHE A 274 9.27 -4.84 -7.97
CA PHE A 274 8.98 -5.17 -6.56
C PHE A 274 7.49 -5.41 -6.38
N VAL A 275 6.63 -4.43 -6.69
CA VAL A 275 5.17 -4.58 -6.53
C VAL A 275 4.66 -5.80 -7.30
N THR A 276 5.01 -5.95 -8.58
CA THR A 276 4.54 -7.09 -9.38
C THR A 276 5.07 -8.42 -8.84
N THR A 277 6.33 -8.45 -8.43
CA THR A 277 7.05 -9.65 -7.97
C THR A 277 6.61 -10.10 -6.59
N THR A 278 6.56 -9.21 -5.61
CA THR A 278 6.11 -9.51 -4.25
C THR A 278 4.63 -9.83 -4.21
N SER A 279 3.81 -9.15 -5.03
CA SER A 279 2.39 -9.50 -5.17
C SER A 279 2.20 -10.86 -5.85
N THR A 280 2.98 -11.18 -6.88
CA THR A 280 2.94 -12.52 -7.52
C THR A 280 3.39 -13.61 -6.54
N LEU A 281 4.47 -13.38 -5.80
CA LEU A 281 5.00 -14.29 -4.78
C LEU A 281 3.99 -14.62 -3.70
N ALA A 282 3.25 -13.61 -3.23
CA ALA A 282 2.21 -13.79 -2.24
C ALA A 282 0.94 -14.47 -2.81
N GLY A 283 0.84 -14.69 -4.12
CA GLY A 283 -0.39 -15.18 -4.77
C GLY A 283 -1.49 -14.12 -4.85
N HIS A 284 -1.09 -12.85 -4.82
CA HIS A 284 -1.94 -11.68 -4.63
C HIS A 284 -2.06 -10.80 -5.88
N TRP A 285 -1.58 -11.23 -7.05
CA TRP A 285 -1.71 -10.43 -8.28
C TRP A 285 -3.06 -10.57 -8.99
N ASP A 286 -3.76 -11.71 -8.88
CA ASP A 286 -5.17 -11.83 -9.31
C ASP A 286 -5.91 -12.92 -8.51
N GLY A 287 -5.75 -12.90 -7.18
CA GLY A 287 -6.22 -13.95 -6.27
C GLY A 287 -5.65 -15.37 -6.55
N PRO A 288 -6.33 -16.44 -6.08
CA PRO A 288 -5.81 -17.82 -6.15
C PRO A 288 -5.78 -18.41 -7.57
N THR A 289 -6.37 -17.72 -8.55
CA THR A 289 -6.36 -18.07 -9.97
C THR A 289 -5.76 -16.90 -10.74
N PRO A 290 -4.43 -16.70 -10.69
CA PRO A 290 -3.79 -15.59 -11.37
C PRO A 290 -4.12 -15.61 -12.87
N VAL A 291 -4.26 -14.43 -13.49
CA VAL A 291 -4.52 -14.26 -14.92
C VAL A 291 -3.69 -15.26 -15.73
N LYS A 292 -4.39 -16.18 -16.43
CA LYS A 292 -3.82 -17.28 -17.26
C LYS A 292 -2.81 -16.82 -18.32
N ASN A 293 -2.68 -15.51 -18.53
CA ASN A 293 -1.95 -14.89 -19.62
C ASN A 293 -0.58 -14.33 -19.18
N VAL A 294 -0.29 -14.23 -17.88
CA VAL A 294 1.04 -13.80 -17.37
C VAL A 294 1.86 -15.01 -16.91
N PHE A 295 1.18 -16.03 -16.40
CA PHE A 295 1.79 -17.21 -15.79
C PHE A 295 1.06 -18.47 -16.27
N ALA A 296 1.80 -19.42 -16.85
CA ALA A 296 1.23 -20.69 -17.30
C ALA A 296 0.72 -21.51 -16.10
N VAL A 297 -0.23 -22.44 -16.36
CA VAL A 297 -0.89 -23.28 -15.34
C VAL A 297 0.08 -24.17 -14.54
N GLU A 298 1.34 -24.26 -14.96
CA GLU A 298 2.37 -25.03 -14.25
C GLU A 298 2.86 -24.32 -12.98
N ALA A 299 2.39 -24.81 -11.83
CA ALA A 299 2.81 -24.35 -10.50
C ALA A 299 4.35 -24.29 -10.32
N GLY A 300 5.10 -25.18 -10.98
CA GLY A 300 6.56 -25.20 -10.96
C GLY A 300 7.21 -24.00 -11.67
N ARG A 301 6.59 -23.47 -12.73
CA ARG A 301 7.07 -22.26 -13.42
C ARG A 301 6.74 -21.01 -12.61
N ASN A 302 5.56 -20.94 -11.99
CA ASN A 302 5.16 -19.80 -11.17
C ASN A 302 6.05 -19.64 -9.95
N LYS A 303 6.37 -20.75 -9.24
CA LYS A 303 7.35 -20.75 -8.15
C LYS A 303 8.75 -20.31 -8.61
N ARG A 304 9.15 -20.67 -9.82
CA ARG A 304 10.48 -20.30 -10.38
C ARG A 304 10.53 -18.81 -10.74
N MET A 305 9.53 -18.31 -11.44
CA MET A 305 9.42 -16.88 -11.76
C MET A 305 9.30 -16.05 -10.48
N ALA A 306 8.58 -16.53 -9.48
CA ALA A 306 8.50 -15.92 -8.15
C ALA A 306 9.87 -15.94 -7.42
N GLY A 307 10.64 -17.03 -7.53
CA GLY A 307 12.02 -17.09 -7.01
C GLY A 307 12.98 -16.12 -7.72
N GLU A 308 12.91 -16.02 -9.04
CA GLU A 308 13.70 -15.06 -9.85
C GLU A 308 13.35 -13.61 -9.51
N ALA A 309 12.05 -13.36 -9.32
CA ALA A 309 11.45 -12.13 -8.85
C ALA A 309 11.93 -11.70 -7.45
N LEU A 310 11.96 -12.64 -6.49
CA LEU A 310 12.52 -12.40 -5.16
C LEU A 310 14.02 -12.12 -5.22
N ALA A 311 14.77 -12.90 -6.01
CA ALA A 311 16.20 -12.72 -6.18
C ALA A 311 16.53 -11.36 -6.80
N LEU A 312 15.74 -10.90 -7.77
CA LEU A 312 15.84 -9.58 -8.37
C LEU A 312 15.60 -8.49 -7.32
N SER A 313 14.50 -8.57 -6.57
CA SER A 313 14.19 -7.63 -5.48
C SER A 313 15.29 -7.58 -4.41
N LEU A 314 15.81 -8.73 -3.98
CA LEU A 314 16.90 -8.85 -3.03
C LEU A 314 18.21 -8.25 -3.54
N ASN A 315 18.60 -8.57 -4.77
CA ASN A 315 19.81 -8.07 -5.39
C ASN A 315 19.74 -6.55 -5.58
N THR A 316 18.57 -6.04 -5.98
CA THR A 316 18.29 -4.60 -6.05
C THR A 316 18.40 -3.97 -4.66
N TYR A 317 17.78 -4.53 -3.62
CA TYR A 317 17.86 -3.98 -2.26
C TYR A 317 19.29 -3.97 -1.69
N ALA A 318 20.04 -5.05 -1.91
CA ALA A 318 21.44 -5.16 -1.48
C ALA A 318 22.33 -4.14 -2.19
N THR A 319 22.16 -4.00 -3.51
CA THR A 319 22.85 -2.99 -4.31
C THR A 319 22.49 -1.57 -3.82
N ASN A 320 21.22 -1.34 -3.48
CA ASN A 320 20.74 -0.04 -2.98
C ASN A 320 21.30 0.32 -1.61
N ILE A 321 21.38 -0.63 -0.68
CA ILE A 321 22.05 -0.42 0.60
C ILE A 321 23.52 -0.05 0.37
N ALA A 322 24.20 -0.74 -0.54
CA ALA A 322 25.61 -0.51 -0.84
C ALA A 322 25.91 0.87 -1.45
N ILE A 323 24.95 1.47 -2.19
CA ILE A 323 25.11 2.81 -2.80
C ILE A 323 24.46 3.93 -1.97
N SER A 324 23.78 3.60 -0.87
CA SER A 324 23.14 4.61 -0.02
C SER A 324 24.16 5.46 0.73
N SER A 325 23.91 6.77 0.78
CA SER A 325 24.68 7.78 1.50
C SER A 325 23.75 8.62 2.38
N GLY A 326 24.29 9.48 3.26
CA GLY A 326 23.45 10.43 4.03
C GLY A 326 22.60 11.40 3.17
N ALA A 327 22.89 11.49 1.87
CA ALA A 327 22.12 12.25 0.90
C ALA A 327 20.89 11.49 0.36
N THR A 328 20.90 10.15 0.37
CA THR A 328 19.83 9.27 -0.12
C THR A 328 19.14 8.57 1.06
N PRO A 329 17.81 8.52 1.15
CA PRO A 329 17.13 7.81 2.22
C PRO A 329 17.51 6.35 2.11
N THR A 330 17.86 5.79 3.25
CA THR A 330 17.97 4.35 3.38
C THR A 330 16.56 3.76 3.23
N PRO A 331 16.43 2.51 2.80
CA PRO A 331 15.13 1.84 2.79
C PRO A 331 14.44 1.84 4.17
N PHE A 332 15.21 1.92 5.25
CA PHE A 332 14.72 2.15 6.61
C PHE A 332 13.98 3.48 6.79
N TRP A 333 14.47 4.56 6.17
CA TRP A 333 13.81 5.86 6.21
C TRP A 333 12.48 5.83 5.45
N VAL A 334 12.43 5.15 4.30
CA VAL A 334 11.19 4.98 3.51
C VAL A 334 10.14 4.21 4.31
N GLY A 335 10.47 3.06 4.88
CA GLY A 335 9.53 2.28 5.71
C GLY A 335 9.06 3.04 6.96
N PHE A 336 9.97 3.76 7.63
CA PHE A 336 9.62 4.59 8.79
C PHE A 336 8.67 5.73 8.43
N THR A 337 8.90 6.43 7.32
CA THR A 337 8.02 7.53 6.91
C THR A 337 6.66 7.04 6.42
N VAL A 338 6.61 5.91 5.69
CA VAL A 338 5.33 5.26 5.33
C VAL A 338 4.53 4.96 6.58
N TYR A 339 5.13 4.29 7.58
CA TYR A 339 4.40 3.97 8.81
C TYR A 339 3.82 5.24 9.46
N HIS A 340 4.61 6.31 9.54
CA HIS A 340 4.11 7.56 10.13
C HIS A 340 2.99 8.22 9.32
N ILE A 341 3.02 8.10 8.00
CA ILE A 341 1.91 8.51 7.13
C ILE A 341 0.67 7.68 7.44
N GLU A 342 0.77 6.35 7.42
CA GLU A 342 -0.36 5.45 7.67
C GLU A 342 -0.92 5.63 9.07
N ARG A 343 -0.05 5.83 10.06
CA ARG A 343 -0.41 6.18 11.42
C ARG A 343 -1.20 7.48 11.49
N ASP A 344 -0.83 8.51 10.72
CA ASP A 344 -1.56 9.77 10.69
C ASP A 344 -2.92 9.59 9.97
N LEU A 345 -2.96 8.79 8.90
CA LEU A 345 -4.19 8.44 8.16
C LEU A 345 -5.17 7.61 9.03
N ALA A 346 -4.66 6.73 9.88
CA ALA A 346 -5.45 5.82 10.70
C ALA A 346 -6.06 6.45 11.96
N LYS A 347 -5.73 7.71 12.28
CA LYS A 347 -6.19 8.37 13.51
C LYS A 347 -7.72 8.46 13.58
N GLY A 348 -8.32 7.91 14.62
CA GLY A 348 -9.77 7.89 14.79
C GLY A 348 -10.54 6.94 13.87
N LEU A 349 -9.85 6.17 13.01
CA LEU A 349 -10.47 5.10 12.20
C LEU A 349 -10.84 3.90 13.08
N TYR A 350 -11.84 3.14 12.64
CA TYR A 350 -12.26 1.90 13.28
C TYR A 350 -11.41 0.70 12.84
N LEU A 351 -11.23 -0.25 13.76
CA LEU A 351 -10.82 -1.62 13.48
C LEU A 351 -11.67 -2.55 14.35
N GLN A 352 -12.48 -3.42 13.75
CA GLN A 352 -13.34 -4.39 14.48
C GLN A 352 -14.14 -3.73 15.62
N ASN A 353 -14.91 -2.68 15.31
CA ASN A 353 -15.68 -1.87 16.28
C ASN A 353 -14.88 -1.05 17.30
N LYS A 354 -13.54 -1.06 17.28
CA LYS A 354 -12.70 -0.26 18.17
C LYS A 354 -12.16 0.98 17.45
N LYS A 355 -12.44 2.17 17.98
CA LYS A 355 -11.80 3.41 17.51
C LYS A 355 -10.35 3.48 18.00
N ARG A 356 -9.50 4.17 17.24
CA ARG A 356 -8.15 4.56 17.65
C ARG A 356 -8.15 5.82 18.51
#